data_AF-A0A9D1I2E9-F1
#
_entry.id   AF-A0A9D1I2E9-F1
#
_cell.length_a   1.000
_cell.length_b   1.000
_cell.length_c   1.000
_cell.angle_alpha   90.00
_cell.angle_beta   90.00
_cell.angle_gamma   90.00
#
_symmetry.space_group_name_H-M   'P 1'
#
loop_
_entity.id
_entity.type
_entity.pdbx_description
1 polymer ?
#
loop_
_entity_poly.entity_id
_entity_poly.type
_entity_poly.pdbx_seq_one_letter_code
_entity_poly.pdbx_strand_id
1 'polypeptide(L)'
;MKKELRGFSRIFSFTFKQHVKSKGYKSSTIMIGLLCLLLPAIIMIAVESLSGNDPAPVTGSQQEQAAAADLSQINHIYTVDLSDDRLADFSGLPAMLSQGAGIEIDVTDYGRDLDEAAKAAEGTDDTLLIVTKQQGREYTMNIVIPEGSTISEETAHGFDSVLMAYADMLSVANGGTASYYGSEEVEGGGDSQDSMEMMISIFLSFIIVMVLYFFVLAYGQGVANSV
;
A
#
# COMPACT_ATOMS: atom_id res chain seq x y z
N MET A 1 35.76 38.65 -2.98
CA MET A 1 34.76 38.17 -3.98
C MET A 1 33.31 38.57 -3.61
N LYS A 2 33.00 39.84 -3.30
CA LYS A 2 31.63 40.27 -2.92
C LYS A 2 31.01 41.35 -3.84
N LYS A 3 31.69 41.75 -4.91
CA LYS A 3 31.25 42.84 -5.80
C LYS A 3 30.68 42.36 -7.15
N GLU A 4 31.01 41.14 -7.58
CA GLU A 4 30.53 40.53 -8.84
C GLU A 4 29.07 40.06 -8.80
N LEU A 5 28.57 39.61 -7.63
CA LEU A 5 27.20 39.08 -7.50
C LEU A 5 26.13 40.15 -7.27
N ARG A 6 26.54 41.41 -6.98
CA ARG A 6 25.61 42.51 -6.69
C ARG A 6 24.83 42.99 -7.92
N GLY A 7 25.41 42.85 -9.12
CA GLY A 7 24.74 43.15 -10.39
C GLY A 7 23.73 42.07 -10.77
N PHE A 8 24.10 40.79 -10.58
CA PHE A 8 23.28 39.63 -10.94
C PHE A 8 21.91 39.61 -10.25
N SER A 9 21.82 39.88 -8.95
CA SER A 9 20.53 39.94 -8.24
C SER A 9 19.60 41.04 -8.77
N ARG A 10 20.17 42.16 -9.22
CA ARG A 10 19.42 43.29 -9.78
C ARG A 10 18.94 42.99 -11.19
N ILE A 11 19.75 42.28 -11.99
CA ILE A 11 19.39 41.80 -13.32
C ILE A 11 18.33 40.70 -13.21
N PHE A 12 18.51 39.71 -12.33
CA PHE A 12 17.51 38.67 -12.05
C PHE A 12 16.17 39.26 -11.60
N SER A 13 16.19 40.23 -10.67
CA SER A 13 14.95 40.89 -10.22
C SER A 13 14.27 41.67 -11.34
N PHE A 14 15.03 42.25 -12.27
CA PHE A 14 14.47 42.97 -13.42
C PHE A 14 13.88 42.01 -14.46
N THR A 15 14.63 40.99 -14.86
CA THR A 15 14.17 39.95 -15.79
C THR A 15 12.99 39.20 -15.22
N PHE A 16 13.02 38.81 -13.94
CA PHE A 16 11.90 38.17 -13.24
C PHE A 16 10.67 39.08 -13.20
N LYS A 17 10.83 40.37 -12.85
CA LYS A 17 9.72 41.33 -12.85
C LYS A 17 9.11 41.53 -14.24
N GLN A 18 9.91 41.43 -15.30
CA GLN A 18 9.44 41.51 -16.68
C GLN A 18 8.77 40.21 -17.15
N HIS A 19 9.32 39.06 -16.77
CA HIS A 19 8.79 37.73 -17.07
C HIS A 19 7.42 37.52 -16.41
N VAL A 20 7.28 37.88 -15.13
CA VAL A 20 6.03 37.79 -14.35
C VAL A 20 4.95 38.78 -14.84
N LYS A 21 5.36 39.87 -15.49
CA LYS A 21 4.45 40.90 -16.04
C LYS A 21 4.00 40.60 -17.47
N SER A 22 4.61 39.62 -18.14
CA SER A 22 4.21 39.18 -19.47
C SER A 22 2.81 38.55 -19.45
N LYS A 23 1.99 38.85 -20.45
CA LYS A 23 0.64 38.25 -20.58
C LYS A 23 0.71 36.72 -20.63
N GLY A 24 1.77 36.17 -21.23
CA GLY A 24 2.02 34.72 -21.32
C GLY A 24 2.26 34.06 -19.97
N TYR A 25 3.09 34.65 -19.09
CA TYR A 25 3.33 34.09 -17.76
C TYR A 25 2.08 34.10 -16.89
N LYS A 26 1.29 35.19 -16.93
CA LYS A 26 0.02 35.26 -16.20
C LYS A 26 -0.98 34.22 -16.71
N SER A 27 -1.14 34.11 -18.02
CA SER A 27 -2.05 33.13 -18.63
C SER A 27 -1.61 31.70 -18.34
N SER A 28 -0.31 31.41 -18.39
CA SER A 28 0.26 30.08 -18.12
C SER A 28 0.14 29.71 -16.65
N THR A 29 0.41 30.64 -15.72
CA THR A 29 0.25 30.40 -14.27
C THR A 29 -1.22 30.15 -13.92
N ILE A 30 -2.15 30.92 -14.51
CA ILE A 30 -3.59 30.72 -14.32
C ILE A 30 -4.00 29.37 -14.90
N MET A 31 -3.53 29.01 -16.10
CA MET A 31 -3.85 27.73 -16.73
C MET A 31 -3.31 26.54 -15.92
N ILE A 32 -2.09 26.61 -15.41
CA ILE A 32 -1.48 25.58 -14.57
C ILE A 32 -2.20 25.50 -13.22
N GLY A 33 -2.55 26.63 -12.60
CA GLY A 33 -3.34 26.66 -11.39
C GLY A 33 -4.73 26.03 -11.58
N LEU A 34 -5.41 26.35 -12.69
CA LEU A 34 -6.68 25.74 -13.06
C LEU A 34 -6.55 24.25 -13.35
N LEU A 35 -5.49 23.84 -14.05
CA LEU A 35 -5.20 22.43 -14.30
C LEU A 35 -4.99 21.69 -12.99
N CYS A 36 -4.14 22.18 -12.09
CA CYS A 36 -3.90 21.56 -10.79
C CYS A 36 -5.14 21.53 -9.89
N LEU A 37 -6.07 22.48 -10.06
CA LEU A 37 -7.33 22.50 -9.30
C LEU A 37 -8.40 21.59 -9.90
N LEU A 38 -8.49 21.51 -11.23
CA LEU A 38 -9.50 20.72 -11.92
C LEU A 38 -9.10 19.24 -12.07
N LEU A 39 -7.81 18.95 -12.18
CA LEU A 39 -7.30 17.60 -12.42
C LEU A 39 -7.73 16.61 -11.31
N PRO A 40 -7.66 16.94 -10.00
CA PRO A 40 -8.19 16.07 -8.95
C PRO A 40 -9.69 15.82 -9.06
N ALA A 41 -10.47 16.86 -9.37
CA ALA A 41 -11.92 16.74 -9.51
C ALA A 41 -12.32 15.91 -10.73
N ILE A 42 -11.60 16.05 -11.85
CA ILE A 42 -11.83 15.26 -13.06
C ILE A 42 -11.47 13.79 -12.82
N ILE A 43 -10.40 13.49 -12.08
CA ILE A 43 -10.03 12.12 -11.70
C ILE A 43 -11.13 11.50 -10.84
N MET A 44 -11.64 12.22 -9.82
CA MET A 44 -12.74 11.72 -8.99
C MET A 44 -13.98 11.39 -9.81
N ILE A 45 -14.39 12.28 -10.73
CA ILE A 45 -15.55 12.05 -11.60
C ILE A 45 -15.33 10.85 -12.55
N ALA A 46 -14.11 10.71 -13.08
CA ALA A 46 -13.78 9.59 -13.97
C ALA A 46 -13.77 8.24 -13.24
N VAL A 47 -13.24 8.20 -12.02
CA VAL A 47 -13.26 7.01 -11.15
C VAL A 47 -14.71 6.65 -10.80
N GLU A 48 -15.52 7.61 -10.36
CA GLU A 48 -16.93 7.38 -10.00
C GLU A 48 -17.77 6.88 -11.20
N SER A 49 -17.53 7.40 -12.40
CA SER A 49 -18.20 6.94 -13.62
C SER A 49 -17.77 5.55 -14.09
N LEU A 50 -16.58 5.08 -13.68
CA LEU A 50 -16.06 3.76 -14.03
C LEU A 50 -16.43 2.71 -12.97
N SER A 51 -16.51 3.10 -11.70
CA SER A 51 -16.69 2.20 -10.55
C SER A 51 -18.15 1.95 -10.14
N GLY A 52 -19.15 2.62 -10.76
CA GLY A 52 -20.55 2.18 -10.72
C GLY A 52 -21.10 1.70 -9.36
N ASN A 53 -21.20 2.63 -8.41
CA ASN A 53 -21.89 2.61 -7.10
C ASN A 53 -20.97 2.81 -5.88
N ASP A 54 -21.45 3.73 -5.04
CA ASP A 54 -20.98 4.23 -3.74
C ASP A 54 -19.66 5.04 -3.68
N PRO A 55 -19.69 6.24 -3.06
CA PRO A 55 -18.58 7.17 -3.09
C PRO A 55 -17.54 6.79 -2.03
N ALA A 56 -16.47 6.12 -2.46
CA ALA A 56 -15.22 6.09 -1.69
C ALA A 56 -14.39 7.35 -2.03
N PRO A 57 -14.13 8.27 -1.09
CA PRO A 57 -13.32 9.44 -1.36
C PRO A 57 -11.84 9.05 -1.41
N VAL A 58 -11.28 9.01 -2.62
CA VAL A 58 -9.83 8.88 -2.82
C VAL A 58 -9.14 10.15 -2.30
N THR A 59 -8.47 10.07 -1.15
CA THR A 59 -7.51 11.09 -0.70
C THR A 59 -6.20 10.39 -0.35
N GLY A 60 -5.12 10.80 -1.00
CA GLY A 60 -3.82 10.18 -0.89
C GLY A 60 -3.26 10.09 0.53
N SER A 61 -2.45 9.06 0.76
CA SER A 61 -1.60 8.90 1.94
C SER A 61 -2.29 9.29 3.24
N GLN A 62 -3.40 8.63 3.54
CA GLN A 62 -3.86 8.47 4.90
C GLN A 62 -3.96 6.98 5.09
N GLN A 63 -3.39 6.47 6.19
CA GLN A 63 -3.85 5.24 6.80
C GLN A 63 -5.37 5.27 6.69
N GLU A 64 -5.90 4.37 5.87
CA GLU A 64 -7.28 3.98 5.95
C GLU A 64 -7.37 3.42 7.36
N GLN A 65 -7.79 4.28 8.29
CA GLN A 65 -8.35 3.84 9.54
C GLN A 65 -9.68 3.20 9.14
N ALA A 66 -9.59 2.00 8.55
CA ALA A 66 -10.53 0.93 8.82
C ALA A 66 -10.83 1.04 10.31
N ALA A 67 -12.10 1.04 10.70
CA ALA A 67 -12.45 1.10 12.11
C ALA A 67 -11.50 0.15 12.83
N ALA A 68 -10.64 0.70 13.71
CA ALA A 68 -9.46 -0.03 14.16
C ALA A 68 -9.96 -1.39 14.64
N ALA A 69 -9.63 -2.45 13.88
CA ALA A 69 -10.21 -3.76 14.08
C ALA A 69 -10.09 -4.06 15.57
N ASP A 70 -11.17 -4.50 16.21
CA ASP A 70 -11.12 -4.77 17.64
C ASP A 70 -10.40 -6.10 17.86
N LEU A 71 -9.08 -6.06 17.72
CA LEU A 71 -8.21 -7.23 17.80
C LEU A 71 -8.18 -7.81 19.21
N SER A 72 -8.75 -7.11 20.21
CA SER A 72 -8.84 -7.58 21.60
C SER A 72 -9.79 -8.76 21.78
N GLN A 73 -10.64 -9.05 20.79
CA GLN A 73 -11.52 -10.22 20.82
C GLN A 73 -10.76 -11.53 20.53
N ILE A 74 -9.52 -11.48 20.03
CA ILE A 74 -8.72 -12.66 19.71
C ILE A 74 -7.69 -12.91 20.80
N ASN A 75 -7.79 -14.06 21.47
CA ASN A 75 -6.85 -14.51 22.51
C ASN A 75 -5.94 -15.63 22.03
N HIS A 76 -6.39 -16.42 21.05
CA HIS A 76 -5.72 -17.61 20.59
C HIS A 76 -5.50 -17.59 19.07
N ILE A 77 -4.34 -18.06 18.63
CA ILE A 77 -4.03 -18.30 17.22
C ILE A 77 -3.54 -19.74 17.10
N TYR A 78 -4.20 -20.53 16.26
CA TYR A 78 -3.79 -21.88 15.93
C TYR A 78 -3.07 -21.85 14.59
N THR A 79 -1.83 -22.34 14.53
CA THR A 79 -1.05 -22.37 13.29
C THR A 79 -0.99 -23.78 12.73
N VAL A 80 -1.18 -23.90 11.43
CA VAL A 80 -1.01 -25.12 10.65
C VAL A 80 -0.07 -24.83 9.49
N ASP A 81 0.91 -25.68 9.29
CA ASP A 81 1.90 -25.58 8.23
C ASP A 81 1.73 -26.72 7.21
N LEU A 82 1.27 -26.37 6.02
CA LEU A 82 1.11 -27.25 4.88
C LEU A 82 2.26 -27.08 3.86
N SER A 83 3.39 -26.51 4.28
CA SER A 83 4.58 -26.37 3.45
C SER A 83 5.22 -27.72 3.13
N ASP A 84 5.52 -27.95 1.86
CA ASP A 84 6.03 -29.23 1.39
C ASP A 84 7.51 -29.48 1.76
N ASP A 85 8.36 -28.46 1.62
CA ASP A 85 9.82 -28.61 1.66
C ASP A 85 10.40 -28.25 3.04
N ARG A 86 10.07 -27.06 3.55
CA ARG A 86 10.60 -26.58 4.83
C ARG A 86 9.47 -26.06 5.70
N LEU A 87 9.50 -26.48 6.97
CA LEU A 87 8.52 -26.01 7.94
C LEU A 87 8.80 -24.55 8.34
N ALA A 88 7.74 -23.77 8.45
CA ALA A 88 7.71 -22.45 9.04
C ALA A 88 8.04 -22.54 10.53
N ASP A 89 8.86 -21.60 11.02
CA ASP A 89 9.13 -21.44 12.44
C ASP A 89 8.16 -20.39 12.98
N PHE A 90 7.21 -20.78 13.83
CA PHE A 90 6.23 -19.86 14.44
C PHE A 90 6.67 -19.29 15.80
N SER A 91 7.86 -19.67 16.30
CA SER A 91 8.31 -19.24 17.63
C SER A 91 8.48 -17.71 17.77
N GLY A 92 8.71 -17.02 16.66
CA GLY A 92 8.81 -15.56 16.61
C GLY A 92 7.48 -14.82 16.48
N LEU A 93 6.40 -15.52 16.11
CA LEU A 93 5.10 -14.91 15.82
C LEU A 93 4.47 -14.22 17.04
N PRO A 94 4.44 -14.81 18.26
CA PRO A 94 3.91 -14.12 19.44
C PRO A 94 4.63 -12.80 19.73
N ALA A 95 5.96 -12.80 19.65
CA ALA A 95 6.75 -11.60 19.89
C ALA A 95 6.46 -10.51 18.84
N MET A 96 6.22 -10.90 17.59
CA MET A 96 5.87 -9.97 16.52
C MET A 96 4.46 -9.40 16.69
N LEU A 97 3.48 -10.21 17.10
CA LEU A 97 2.13 -9.75 17.40
C LEU A 97 2.10 -8.78 18.58
N SER A 98 2.85 -9.09 19.65
CA SER A 98 2.94 -8.20 20.81
C SER A 98 3.68 -6.89 20.51
N GLN A 99 4.72 -6.91 19.67
CA GLN A 99 5.47 -5.70 19.30
C GLN A 99 4.77 -4.87 18.22
N GLY A 100 4.12 -5.52 17.26
CA GLY A 100 3.50 -4.88 16.10
C GLY A 100 2.06 -4.40 16.36
N ALA A 101 1.24 -5.23 17.01
CA ALA A 101 -0.16 -4.94 17.28
C ALA A 101 -0.41 -4.53 18.75
N GLY A 102 0.55 -4.74 19.65
CA GLY A 102 0.37 -4.45 21.08
C GLY A 102 -0.53 -5.46 21.80
N ILE A 103 -0.65 -6.69 21.26
CA ILE A 103 -1.60 -7.71 21.73
C ILE A 103 -0.82 -8.94 22.22
N GLU A 104 -1.19 -9.43 23.39
CA GLU A 104 -0.74 -10.73 23.88
C GLU A 104 -1.70 -11.80 23.36
N ILE A 105 -1.20 -12.66 22.48
CA ILE A 105 -1.96 -13.75 21.88
C ILE A 105 -1.21 -15.05 22.14
N ASP A 106 -1.93 -16.08 22.56
CA ASP A 106 -1.40 -17.42 22.71
C ASP A 106 -1.38 -18.13 21.36
N VAL A 107 -0.21 -18.58 20.93
CA VAL A 107 -0.01 -19.23 19.63
C VAL A 107 0.23 -20.72 19.87
N THR A 108 -0.67 -21.56 19.36
CA THR A 108 -0.54 -23.02 19.42
C THR A 108 -0.22 -23.57 18.03
N ASP A 109 0.89 -24.29 17.92
CA ASP A 109 1.32 -24.93 16.67
C ASP A 109 0.82 -26.37 16.58
N TYR A 110 -0.02 -26.64 15.58
CA TYR A 110 -0.55 -27.98 15.26
C TYR A 110 0.28 -28.71 14.19
N GLY A 111 1.41 -28.14 13.77
CA GLY A 111 2.25 -28.71 12.72
C GLY A 111 1.45 -28.87 11.43
N ARG A 112 1.34 -30.09 10.90
CA ARG A 112 0.64 -30.36 9.63
C ARG A 112 -0.83 -30.80 9.80
N ASP A 113 -1.34 -30.87 11.03
CA ASP A 113 -2.66 -31.44 11.31
C ASP A 113 -3.77 -30.37 11.26
N LEU A 114 -4.26 -30.12 10.04
CA LEU A 114 -5.37 -29.18 9.81
C LEU A 114 -6.67 -29.67 10.46
N ASP A 115 -6.91 -30.98 10.48
CA ASP A 115 -8.15 -31.56 10.99
C ASP A 115 -8.25 -31.43 12.52
N GLU A 116 -7.14 -31.62 13.23
CA GLU A 116 -7.06 -31.42 14.67
C GLU A 116 -7.22 -29.93 15.03
N ALA A 117 -6.52 -29.04 14.31
CA ALA A 117 -6.60 -27.60 14.54
C ALA A 117 -8.02 -27.05 14.29
N ALA A 118 -8.68 -27.48 13.20
CA ALA A 118 -10.04 -27.06 12.88
C ALA A 118 -11.06 -27.53 13.93
N LYS A 119 -10.95 -28.78 14.40
CA LYS A 119 -11.80 -29.30 15.48
C LYS A 119 -11.58 -28.60 16.81
N ALA A 120 -10.34 -28.24 17.12
CA ALA A 120 -10.01 -27.52 18.34
C ALA A 120 -10.57 -26.08 18.33
N ALA A 121 -10.64 -25.46 17.15
CA ALA A 121 -11.14 -24.10 16.97
C ALA A 121 -12.67 -24.03 16.73
N GLU A 122 -13.34 -25.16 16.46
CA GLU A 122 -14.77 -25.20 16.18
C GLU A 122 -15.61 -24.61 17.33
N GLY A 123 -16.47 -23.65 17.00
CA GLY A 123 -17.35 -22.98 17.98
C GLY A 123 -16.63 -22.06 18.97
N THR A 124 -15.36 -21.72 18.72
CA THR A 124 -14.65 -20.70 19.50
C THR A 124 -14.85 -19.31 18.92
N ASP A 125 -14.98 -18.32 19.80
CA ASP A 125 -15.27 -16.91 19.45
C ASP A 125 -14.04 -16.00 19.56
N ASP A 126 -12.89 -16.55 19.94
CA ASP A 126 -11.66 -15.82 20.23
C ASP A 126 -10.40 -16.46 19.61
N THR A 127 -10.59 -17.43 18.72
CA THR A 127 -9.50 -18.18 18.07
C THR A 127 -9.50 -17.96 16.56
N LEU A 128 -8.33 -17.64 16.00
CA LEU A 128 -8.09 -17.65 14.55
C LEU A 128 -7.24 -18.85 14.16
N LEU A 129 -7.54 -19.45 13.01
CA LEU A 129 -6.71 -20.48 12.41
C LEU A 129 -5.84 -19.87 11.31
N ILE A 130 -4.53 -20.07 11.36
CA ILE A 130 -3.58 -19.60 10.34
C ILE A 130 -3.05 -20.81 9.59
N VAL A 131 -3.28 -20.84 8.29
CA VAL A 131 -2.77 -21.89 7.40
C VAL A 131 -1.62 -21.33 6.57
N THR A 132 -0.43 -21.87 6.83
CA THR A 132 0.80 -21.54 6.12
C THR A 132 1.03 -22.52 4.98
N LYS A 133 1.38 -22.02 3.81
CA LYS A 133 1.77 -22.80 2.64
C LYS A 133 3.10 -22.29 2.12
N GLN A 134 3.84 -23.14 1.44
CA GLN A 134 5.08 -22.78 0.77
C GLN A 134 4.96 -23.04 -0.73
N GLN A 135 5.23 -22.03 -1.54
CA GLN A 135 5.45 -22.18 -2.99
C GLN A 135 6.91 -21.85 -3.29
N GLY A 136 7.69 -22.88 -3.63
CA GLY A 136 9.13 -22.72 -3.83
C GLY A 136 9.83 -22.24 -2.55
N ARG A 137 10.29 -20.99 -2.52
CA ARG A 137 10.98 -20.39 -1.36
C ARG A 137 10.11 -19.41 -0.58
N GLU A 138 8.90 -19.15 -1.07
CA GLU A 138 8.00 -18.13 -0.55
C GLU A 138 6.94 -18.80 0.31
N TYR A 139 6.66 -18.19 1.45
CA TYR A 139 5.59 -18.59 2.36
C TYR A 139 4.39 -17.68 2.18
N THR A 140 3.20 -18.26 2.25
CA THR A 140 1.93 -17.54 2.28
C THR A 140 1.16 -17.98 3.52
N MET A 141 0.65 -17.03 4.28
CA MET A 141 -0.20 -17.28 5.44
C MET A 141 -1.62 -16.84 5.12
N ASN A 142 -2.59 -17.72 5.39
CA ASN A 142 -4.01 -17.44 5.18
C ASN A 142 -4.73 -17.53 6.52
N ILE A 143 -5.58 -16.55 6.79
CA ILE A 143 -6.47 -16.58 7.96
C ILE A 143 -7.72 -17.37 7.60
N VAL A 144 -8.10 -18.29 8.48
CA VAL A 144 -9.32 -19.07 8.40
C VAL A 144 -10.11 -18.79 9.67
N ILE A 145 -11.32 -18.27 9.50
CA ILE A 145 -12.27 -18.08 10.60
C ILE A 145 -12.90 -19.46 10.89
N PRO A 146 -12.81 -19.97 12.13
CA PRO A 146 -13.37 -21.27 12.47
C PRO A 146 -14.89 -21.34 12.28
N GLU A 147 -15.40 -22.53 11.96
CA GLU A 147 -16.84 -22.73 11.84
C GLU A 147 -17.55 -22.45 13.18
N GLY A 148 -18.67 -21.71 13.11
CA GLY A 148 -19.44 -21.33 14.30
C GLY A 148 -18.85 -20.17 15.11
N SER A 149 -17.75 -19.56 14.65
CA SER A 149 -17.16 -18.38 15.30
C SER A 149 -18.00 -17.12 15.05
N THR A 150 -18.02 -16.22 16.05
CA THR A 150 -18.59 -14.87 15.94
C THR A 150 -17.59 -13.79 15.50
N ILE A 151 -16.34 -14.17 15.24
CA ILE A 151 -15.30 -13.25 14.77
C ILE A 151 -15.69 -12.65 13.41
N SER A 152 -15.63 -11.33 13.29
CA SER A 152 -15.92 -10.65 12.02
C SER A 152 -14.74 -10.73 11.05
N GLU A 153 -15.03 -10.75 9.74
CA GLU A 153 -14.01 -10.67 8.69
C GLU A 153 -13.11 -9.45 8.85
N GLU A 154 -13.69 -8.28 9.21
CA GLU A 154 -12.92 -7.07 9.50
C GLU A 154 -11.89 -7.27 10.61
N THR A 155 -12.24 -8.04 11.65
CA THR A 155 -11.33 -8.35 12.75
C THR A 155 -10.23 -9.30 12.29
N ALA A 156 -10.60 -10.35 11.57
CA ALA A 156 -9.64 -11.29 11.00
C ALA A 156 -8.62 -10.56 10.10
N HIS A 157 -9.11 -9.72 9.18
CA HIS A 157 -8.28 -8.93 8.26
C HIS A 157 -7.36 -7.93 8.96
N GLY A 158 -7.67 -7.51 10.19
CA GLY A 158 -6.77 -6.67 10.98
C GLY A 158 -5.42 -7.33 11.27
N PHE A 159 -5.31 -8.66 11.19
CA PHE A 159 -4.06 -9.40 11.33
C PHE A 159 -3.28 -9.56 10.02
N ASP A 160 -3.88 -9.30 8.85
CA ASP A 160 -3.27 -9.56 7.53
C ASP A 160 -1.91 -8.89 7.39
N SER A 161 -1.82 -7.60 7.75
CA SER A 161 -0.56 -6.85 7.63
C SER A 161 0.59 -7.44 8.45
N VAL A 162 0.30 -7.96 9.66
CA VAL A 162 1.31 -8.56 10.53
C VAL A 162 1.70 -9.95 10.02
N LEU A 163 0.72 -10.75 9.58
CA LEU A 163 0.98 -12.09 9.05
C LEU A 163 1.72 -12.06 7.72
N MET A 164 1.39 -11.11 6.84
CA MET A 164 2.12 -10.89 5.58
C MET A 164 3.58 -10.50 5.86
N ALA A 165 3.80 -9.56 6.78
CA ALA A 165 5.16 -9.18 7.17
C ALA A 165 5.94 -10.36 7.78
N TYR A 166 5.26 -11.24 8.52
CA TYR A 166 5.88 -12.45 9.07
C TYR A 166 6.19 -13.50 7.98
N ALA A 167 5.27 -13.72 7.05
CA ALA A 167 5.45 -14.61 5.90
C ALA A 167 6.64 -14.16 5.03
N ASP A 168 6.81 -12.86 4.83
CA ASP A 168 7.98 -12.28 4.15
C ASP A 168 9.28 -12.54 4.91
N MET A 169 9.27 -12.38 6.24
CA MET A 169 10.42 -12.70 7.08
C MET A 169 10.82 -14.18 6.93
N LEU A 170 9.86 -15.10 6.92
CA LEU A 170 10.10 -16.52 6.70
C LEU A 170 10.65 -16.79 5.29
N SER A 171 10.08 -16.14 4.28
CA SER A 171 10.51 -16.26 2.88
C SER A 171 11.96 -15.82 2.71
N VAL A 172 12.32 -14.65 3.24
CA VAL A 172 13.70 -14.12 3.23
C VAL A 172 14.65 -15.01 4.02
N ALA A 173 14.26 -15.50 5.19
CA ALA A 173 15.05 -16.45 5.97
C ALA A 173 15.27 -17.79 5.24
N ASN A 174 14.38 -18.13 4.32
CA ASN A 174 14.50 -19.28 3.44
C ASN A 174 15.21 -18.94 2.10
N GLY A 175 15.76 -17.73 1.97
CA GLY A 175 16.46 -17.22 0.78
C GLY A 175 15.56 -16.97 -0.42
N GLY A 176 14.25 -16.81 -0.19
CA GLY A 176 13.30 -16.23 -1.13
C GLY A 176 13.29 -14.70 -1.06
N THR A 177 12.33 -14.08 -1.75
CA THR A 177 12.12 -12.63 -1.78
C THR A 177 10.95 -12.22 -0.90
N ALA A 178 10.98 -11.00 -0.38
CA ALA A 178 9.82 -10.40 0.27
C ALA A 178 8.78 -10.05 -0.80
N SER A 179 7.57 -10.57 -0.68
CA SER A 179 6.48 -10.39 -1.65
C SER A 179 5.73 -9.07 -1.43
N TYR A 180 5.85 -8.43 -0.28
CA TYR A 180 5.14 -7.17 0.04
C TYR A 180 5.49 -5.97 -0.87
N TYR A 181 6.54 -6.07 -1.71
CA TYR A 181 6.85 -5.09 -2.76
C TYR A 181 6.96 -5.68 -4.17
N GLY A 182 6.63 -6.95 -4.37
CA GLY A 182 6.82 -7.62 -5.65
C GLY A 182 5.97 -8.87 -5.80
N SER A 183 5.31 -8.95 -6.96
CA SER A 183 4.49 -10.05 -7.50
C SER A 183 3.16 -10.32 -6.81
N GLU A 184 2.13 -9.65 -7.33
CA GLU A 184 0.90 -10.33 -7.73
C GLU A 184 1.28 -11.52 -8.65
N GLU A 185 1.42 -12.73 -8.10
CA GLU A 185 1.07 -13.91 -8.89
C GLU A 185 -0.43 -14.13 -8.74
N VAL A 186 -1.15 -13.51 -9.68
CA VAL A 186 -2.54 -13.78 -9.98
C VAL A 186 -2.64 -15.23 -10.44
N GLU A 187 -2.96 -16.14 -9.53
CA GLU A 187 -3.58 -17.41 -9.90
C GLU A 187 -4.85 -17.62 -9.10
N GLY A 188 -5.98 -17.21 -9.71
CA GLY A 188 -7.30 -17.65 -9.30
C GLY A 188 -8.31 -16.53 -9.02
N GLY A 189 -8.79 -15.87 -10.09
CA GLY A 189 -10.14 -15.30 -10.14
C GLY A 189 -10.54 -14.36 -9.00
N GLY A 190 -9.93 -13.18 -8.94
CA GLY A 190 -10.43 -12.00 -8.24
C GLY A 190 -10.53 -10.84 -9.24
N ASP A 191 -11.52 -9.98 -9.07
CA ASP A 191 -12.11 -9.13 -10.11
C ASP A 191 -11.14 -8.34 -11.01
N SER A 192 -11.47 -8.32 -12.31
CA SER A 192 -10.82 -7.51 -13.35
C SER A 192 -10.78 -5.99 -13.07
N GLN A 193 -11.46 -5.55 -12.01
CA GLN A 193 -11.50 -4.16 -11.56
C GLN A 193 -10.25 -3.80 -10.75
N ASP A 194 -9.76 -4.68 -9.87
CA ASP A 194 -8.59 -4.39 -9.02
C ASP A 194 -7.29 -4.34 -9.85
N SER A 195 -7.16 -5.23 -10.84
CA SER A 195 -6.05 -5.18 -11.81
C SER A 195 -6.10 -3.92 -12.68
N MET A 196 -7.30 -3.41 -12.99
CA MET A 196 -7.48 -2.19 -13.77
C MET A 196 -7.14 -0.95 -12.93
N GLU A 197 -7.55 -0.92 -11.67
CA GLU A 197 -7.24 0.15 -10.73
C GLU A 197 -5.74 0.22 -10.42
N MET A 198 -5.07 -0.93 -10.26
CA MET A 198 -3.61 -0.98 -10.12
C MET A 198 -2.89 -0.47 -11.38
N MET A 199 -3.32 -0.90 -12.57
CA MET A 199 -2.77 -0.39 -13.83
C MET A 199 -2.97 1.13 -13.91
N ILE A 200 -4.17 1.62 -13.62
CA ILE A 200 -4.49 3.05 -13.66
C ILE A 200 -3.61 3.83 -12.68
N SER A 201 -3.38 3.32 -11.46
CA SER A 201 -2.54 3.98 -10.46
C SER A 201 -1.08 4.09 -10.89
N ILE A 202 -0.52 3.01 -11.46
CA ILE A 202 0.85 2.99 -12.01
C ILE A 202 0.95 3.94 -13.21
N PHE A 203 0.00 3.89 -14.14
CA PHE A 203 -0.03 4.75 -15.32
C PHE A 203 -0.23 6.23 -14.96
N LEU A 204 -1.09 6.54 -13.99
CA LEU A 204 -1.32 7.89 -13.51
C LEU A 204 -0.07 8.47 -12.85
N SER A 205 0.59 7.69 -12.00
CA SER A 205 1.86 8.07 -11.38
C SER A 205 2.95 8.33 -12.42
N PHE A 206 3.02 7.48 -13.45
CA PHE A 206 3.94 7.68 -14.57
C PHE A 206 3.63 8.96 -15.36
N ILE A 207 2.36 9.25 -15.65
CA ILE A 207 1.94 10.49 -16.32
C ILE A 207 2.31 11.72 -15.50
N ILE A 208 2.09 11.70 -14.18
CA ILE A 208 2.45 12.81 -13.29
C ILE A 208 3.96 13.07 -13.33
N VAL A 209 4.79 12.02 -13.28
CA VAL A 209 6.24 12.13 -13.41
C VAL A 209 6.63 12.67 -14.79
N MET A 210 5.97 12.22 -15.85
CA MET A 210 6.23 12.69 -17.21
C MET A 210 5.90 14.18 -17.36
N VAL A 211 4.76 14.62 -16.81
CA VAL A 211 4.35 16.03 -16.81
C VAL A 211 5.33 16.88 -15.99
N LEU A 212 5.77 16.42 -14.84
CA LEU A 212 6.83 17.07 -14.05
C LEU A 212 8.13 17.17 -14.83
N TYR A 213 8.53 16.12 -15.54
CA TYR A 213 9.71 16.12 -16.40
C TYR A 213 9.61 17.19 -17.51
N PHE A 214 8.45 17.31 -18.17
CA PHE A 214 8.22 18.36 -19.16
C PHE A 214 8.18 19.77 -18.54
N PHE A 215 7.66 19.94 -17.33
CA PHE A 215 7.72 21.22 -16.62
C PHE A 215 9.17 21.62 -16.29
N VAL A 216 9.98 20.67 -15.85
CA VAL A 216 11.41 20.90 -15.60
C VAL A 216 12.14 21.25 -16.90
N LEU A 217 11.86 20.55 -18.00
CA LEU A 217 12.43 20.86 -19.31
C LEU A 217 12.00 22.22 -19.83
N ALA A 218 10.71 22.55 -19.78
CA ALA A 218 10.19 23.85 -20.23
C ALA A 218 10.74 25.00 -19.38
N TYR A 219 10.89 24.79 -18.07
CA TYR A 219 11.56 25.74 -17.18
C TYR A 219 13.05 25.88 -17.52
N GLY A 220 13.76 24.77 -17.74
CA GLY A 220 15.16 24.75 -18.13
C GLY A 220 15.41 25.45 -19.47
N GLN A 221 14.54 25.23 -20.46
CA GLN A 221 14.58 25.92 -21.74
C GLN A 221 14.22 27.40 -21.61
N GLY A 222 13.26 27.77 -20.75
CA GLY A 222 12.91 29.16 -20.46
C GLY A 222 14.04 29.96 -19.81
N VAL A 223 14.83 29.32 -18.93
CA VAL A 223 16.03 29.93 -18.32
C VAL A 223 17.18 30.01 -19.33
N ALA A 224 17.37 28.98 -20.17
CA ALA A 224 18.42 28.97 -21.20
C ALA A 224 18.19 29.99 -22.32
N ASN A 225 16.94 30.26 -22.70
CA ASN A 225 16.58 31.25 -23.72
C ASN A 225 16.50 32.69 -23.17
N SER A 226 16.77 32.87 -21.86
CA SER A 226 16.80 34.14 -21.13
C SER A 226 18.23 34.67 -20.89
N VAL A 227 19.26 33.97 -21.41
CA VAL A 227 20.67 34.40 -21.41
C VAL A 227 21.09 34.76 -22.82
#